data_AF-A0A395CZH4-F1
#
_entry.id   AF-A0A395CZH4-F1
#
_cell.length_a   1.000
_cell.length_b   1.000
_cell.length_c   1.000
_cell.angle_alpha   90.00
_cell.angle_beta   90.00
_cell.angle_gamma   90.00
#
_symmetry.space_group_name_H-M   'P 1'
#
loop_
_entity.id
_entity.type
_entity.pdbx_description
1 polymer ?
#
loop_
_entity_poly.entity_id
_entity_poly.type
_entity_poly.pdbx_seq_one_letter_code
_entity_poly.pdbx_strand_id
1 'polypeptide(L)'
;MDWKDDWMSDEQPRFLSRYKVAICLENSVEPYYFTEKFVNAVRGGCIPVYHAHPTIADGILRGARWIDPKDYDFDPDATIDKALSADIKEFQIENQRWLQNEEVRRTSFDGVWTSIGQIFEKKMKSRCSPSD
;
A
#
# COMPACT_ATOMS: atom_id res chain seq x y z
N MET A 1 -24.96 -17.10 -2.83
CA MET A 1 -24.06 -16.15 -2.15
C MET A 1 -22.87 -16.00 -3.08
N ASP A 2 -22.86 -14.93 -3.86
CA ASP A 2 -21.87 -14.69 -4.91
C ASP A 2 -20.61 -14.14 -4.23
N TRP A 3 -19.63 -15.00 -3.96
CA TRP A 3 -18.32 -14.59 -3.47
C TRP A 3 -17.52 -14.04 -4.67
N LYS A 4 -17.83 -12.82 -5.09
CA LYS A 4 -16.98 -12.11 -6.04
C LYS A 4 -15.90 -11.40 -5.26
N ASP A 5 -14.66 -11.71 -5.60
CA ASP A 5 -13.43 -11.11 -5.10
C ASP A 5 -13.52 -9.57 -5.12
N ASP A 6 -13.87 -8.99 -3.96
CA ASP A 6 -14.10 -7.55 -3.77
C ASP A 6 -12.78 -6.77 -3.59
N TRP A 7 -11.66 -7.45 -3.37
CA TRP A 7 -10.37 -6.81 -3.05
C TRP A 7 -9.72 -6.06 -4.23
N MET A 8 -10.11 -6.38 -5.46
CA MET A 8 -9.70 -5.65 -6.67
C MET A 8 -10.76 -4.66 -7.14
N SER A 9 -11.90 -4.56 -6.46
CA SER A 9 -12.98 -3.68 -6.85
C SER A 9 -12.61 -2.21 -6.55
N ASP A 10 -13.14 -1.30 -7.35
CA ASP A 10 -13.04 0.13 -7.08
C ASP A 10 -14.08 0.59 -6.04
N GLU A 11 -14.87 -0.31 -5.46
CA GLU A 11 -15.95 0.04 -4.54
C GLU A 11 -15.41 0.61 -3.23
N GLN A 12 -14.41 -0.06 -2.63
CA GLN A 12 -13.85 0.41 -1.36
C GLN A 12 -13.12 1.76 -1.51
N PRO A 13 -12.20 1.98 -2.47
CA PRO A 13 -11.63 3.32 -2.71
C PRO A 13 -12.70 4.38 -3.00
N ARG A 14 -13.75 4.04 -3.77
CA ARG A 14 -14.86 4.96 -4.07
C ARG A 14 -15.65 5.32 -2.81
N PHE A 15 -15.89 4.37 -1.92
CA PHE A 15 -16.50 4.65 -0.63
C PHE A 15 -15.62 5.57 0.22
N LEU A 16 -14.32 5.24 0.32
CA LEU A 16 -13.34 6.00 1.09
C LEU A 16 -13.19 7.45 0.60
N SER A 17 -13.34 7.71 -0.71
CA SER A 17 -13.24 9.06 -1.29
C SER A 17 -14.21 10.11 -0.74
N ARG A 18 -15.20 9.69 0.05
CA ARG A 18 -16.15 10.57 0.74
C ARG A 18 -15.60 11.10 2.07
N TYR A 19 -14.45 10.61 2.52
CA TYR A 19 -13.85 10.91 3.81
C TYR A 19 -12.48 11.54 3.63
N LYS A 20 -12.11 12.42 4.57
CA LYS A 20 -10.78 13.05 4.60
C LYS A 20 -9.71 12.08 5.10
N VAL A 21 -10.05 11.27 6.10
CA VAL A 21 -9.12 10.41 6.85
C VAL A 21 -9.62 8.97 6.78
N ALA A 22 -8.71 8.02 6.64
CA ALA A 22 -9.01 6.59 6.71
C ALA A 22 -8.07 5.91 7.71
N ILE A 23 -8.65 5.26 8.73
CA ILE A 23 -7.90 4.39 9.64
C ILE A 23 -7.71 3.06 8.94
N CYS A 24 -6.46 2.69 8.68
CA CYS A 24 -6.13 1.56 7.82
C CYS A 24 -5.11 0.61 8.45
N LEU A 25 -5.15 0.48 9.78
CA LEU A 25 -4.26 -0.40 10.55
C LEU A 25 -4.35 -1.86 10.08
N GLU A 26 -3.21 -2.54 10.12
CA GLU A 26 -3.17 -3.98 9.97
C GLU A 26 -3.61 -4.69 11.25
N ASN A 27 -3.99 -5.96 11.12
CA ASN A 27 -4.42 -6.78 12.25
C ASN A 27 -3.28 -7.07 13.24
N SER A 28 -2.03 -7.04 12.77
CA SER A 28 -0.81 -7.19 13.55
C SER A 28 0.32 -6.39 12.92
N VAL A 29 1.37 -6.11 13.70
CA VAL A 29 2.59 -5.43 13.21
C VAL A 29 3.67 -6.50 13.05
N GLU A 30 3.79 -7.04 11.85
CA GLU A 30 4.73 -8.11 11.53
C GLU A 30 5.70 -7.72 10.41
N PRO A 31 6.94 -8.25 10.42
CA PRO A 31 7.88 -8.02 9.35
C PRO A 31 7.28 -8.38 7.98
N TYR A 32 7.31 -7.42 7.05
CA TYR A 32 6.84 -7.56 5.67
C TYR A 32 5.31 -7.71 5.51
N TYR A 33 4.54 -7.54 6.59
CA TYR A 33 3.09 -7.60 6.51
C TYR A 33 2.51 -6.25 6.06
N PHE A 34 2.03 -6.21 4.82
CA PHE A 34 1.43 -5.05 4.18
C PHE A 34 0.31 -5.51 3.25
N THR A 35 -0.86 -4.89 3.38
CA THR A 35 -2.05 -5.28 2.63
C THR A 35 -2.64 -4.12 1.84
N GLU A 36 -3.77 -4.38 1.18
CA GLU A 36 -4.52 -3.39 0.40
C GLU A 36 -5.07 -2.22 1.22
N LYS A 37 -5.16 -2.32 2.56
CA LYS A 37 -5.78 -1.29 3.41
C LYS A 37 -5.18 0.09 3.20
N PHE A 38 -3.85 0.18 3.24
CA PHE A 38 -3.14 1.44 2.98
C PHE A 38 -3.34 1.92 1.55
N VAL A 39 -3.21 0.99 0.59
CA VAL A 39 -3.36 1.28 -0.85
C VAL A 39 -4.76 1.83 -1.14
N ASN A 40 -5.81 1.25 -0.58
CA ASN A 40 -7.19 1.66 -0.80
C ASN A 40 -7.50 3.00 -0.13
N ALA A 41 -6.92 3.29 1.04
CA ALA A 41 -6.98 4.63 1.64
C ALA A 41 -6.35 5.69 0.71
N VAL A 42 -5.16 5.40 0.17
CA VAL A 42 -4.49 6.29 -0.78
C VAL A 42 -5.27 6.44 -2.09
N ARG A 43 -5.79 5.34 -2.67
CA ARG A 43 -6.61 5.37 -3.90
C ARG A 43 -7.92 6.12 -3.70
N GLY A 44 -8.48 6.10 -2.49
CA GLY A 44 -9.61 6.93 -2.09
C GLY A 44 -9.24 8.42 -1.93
N GLY A 45 -7.96 8.78 -1.94
CA GLY A 45 -7.51 10.14 -1.72
C GLY A 45 -7.56 10.59 -0.25
N CYS A 46 -7.66 9.64 0.68
CA CYS A 46 -7.68 9.92 2.11
C CYS A 46 -6.27 10.18 2.66
N ILE A 47 -6.22 10.81 3.83
CA ILE A 47 -5.06 10.79 4.72
C ILE A 47 -5.04 9.43 5.44
N PRO A 48 -4.04 8.57 5.21
CA PRO A 48 -3.96 7.28 5.89
C PRO A 48 -3.50 7.48 7.34
N VAL A 49 -4.23 6.90 8.29
CA VAL A 49 -3.73 6.64 9.65
C VAL A 49 -3.31 5.17 9.69
N TYR A 50 -2.00 4.95 9.80
CA TYR A 50 -1.37 3.64 9.59
C TYR A 50 -0.19 3.46 10.54
N HIS A 51 0.02 2.24 11.04
CA HIS A 51 1.20 1.91 11.84
C HIS A 51 1.97 0.77 11.16
N ALA A 52 3.19 1.07 10.72
CA ALA A 52 4.00 0.16 9.91
C ALA A 52 5.12 -0.51 10.75
N HIS A 53 5.37 -1.80 10.48
CA HIS A 53 6.64 -2.41 10.88
C HIS A 53 7.79 -1.73 10.10
N PRO A 54 9.01 -1.58 10.67
CA PRO A 54 10.15 -0.94 9.99
C PRO A 54 10.46 -1.48 8.59
N THR A 55 10.35 -2.80 8.37
CA THR A 55 10.56 -3.40 7.04
C THR A 55 9.57 -2.93 5.97
N ILE A 56 8.39 -2.46 6.36
CA ILE A 56 7.39 -1.85 5.48
C ILE A 56 7.63 -0.35 5.34
N ALA A 57 7.87 0.34 6.46
CA ALA A 57 8.14 1.78 6.49
C ALA A 57 9.36 2.16 5.64
N ASP A 58 10.47 1.41 5.81
CA ASP A 58 11.73 1.64 5.10
C ASP A 58 11.74 1.03 3.68
N GLY A 59 10.81 0.13 3.40
CA GLY A 59 10.65 -0.56 2.13
C GLY A 59 9.56 0.10 1.28
N ILE A 60 8.47 -0.63 1.08
CA ILE A 60 7.40 -0.26 0.14
C ILE A 60 6.74 1.09 0.43
N LEU A 61 6.74 1.56 1.69
CA LEU A 61 6.19 2.88 2.05
C LEU A 61 7.19 4.03 1.86
N ARG A 62 8.40 3.77 1.36
CA ARG A 62 9.37 4.83 1.08
C ARG A 62 8.79 5.85 0.09
N GLY A 63 8.64 7.08 0.56
CA GLY A 63 8.06 8.18 -0.21
C GLY A 63 6.52 8.26 -0.15
N ALA A 64 5.86 7.36 0.57
CA ALA A 64 4.47 7.55 0.98
C ALA A 64 4.39 8.49 2.19
N ARG A 65 3.22 9.07 2.41
CA ARG A 65 2.89 9.94 3.54
C ARG A 65 1.67 9.41 4.28
N TRP A 66 1.80 9.26 5.60
CA TRP A 66 0.74 8.82 6.50
C TRP A 66 0.90 9.50 7.86
N ILE A 67 -0.11 9.36 8.70
CA ILE A 67 -0.04 9.70 10.12
C ILE A 67 0.20 8.41 10.88
N ASP A 68 1.34 8.28 11.54
CA ASP A 68 1.66 7.13 12.38
C ASP A 68 1.20 7.39 13.82
N PRO A 69 0.30 6.58 14.41
CA PRO A 69 -0.07 6.68 15.81
C PRO A 69 1.15 6.66 16.76
N LYS A 70 2.25 6.01 16.36
CA LYS A 70 3.50 5.99 17.13
C LYS A 70 4.06 7.39 17.41
N ASP A 71 3.86 8.34 16.50
CA ASP A 71 4.36 9.71 16.65
C ASP A 71 3.57 10.53 17.69
N TYR A 72 2.47 9.96 18.21
CA TYR A 72 1.56 10.56 19.18
C TYR A 72 1.35 9.64 20.39
N ASP A 73 2.34 8.81 20.72
CA ASP A 73 2.29 7.86 21.85
C ASP A 73 1.08 6.90 21.80
N PHE A 74 0.56 6.63 20.60
CA PHE A 74 -0.66 5.86 20.36
C PHE A 74 -1.92 6.45 21.02
N ASP A 75 -1.91 7.74 21.35
CA ASP A 75 -3.11 8.46 21.78
C ASP A 75 -4.08 8.60 20.58
N PRO A 76 -5.28 8.00 20.65
CA PRO A 76 -6.22 8.04 19.54
C PRO A 76 -6.70 9.45 19.21
N ASP A 77 -6.97 10.28 20.22
CA ASP A 77 -7.52 11.62 20.03
C ASP A 77 -6.46 12.53 19.40
N ALA A 78 -5.24 12.52 19.93
CA ALA A 78 -4.13 13.30 19.37
C ALA A 78 -3.79 12.89 17.93
N THR A 79 -3.80 11.59 17.64
CA THR A 79 -3.55 11.06 16.29
C THR A 79 -4.62 11.52 15.30
N ILE A 80 -5.90 11.41 15.68
CA ILE A 80 -7.03 11.79 14.82
C ILE A 80 -7.11 13.30 14.65
N ASP A 81 -6.90 14.09 15.70
CA ASP A 81 -6.84 15.56 15.63
C ASP A 81 -5.74 16.01 14.68
N LYS A 82 -4.58 15.34 14.71
CA LYS A 82 -3.52 15.59 13.74
C LYS A 82 -3.97 15.27 12.32
N ALA A 83 -4.55 14.09 12.08
CA ALA A 83 -4.99 13.69 10.75
C ALA A 83 -6.07 14.62 10.19
N LEU A 84 -7.01 15.07 11.04
CA LEU A 84 -8.07 16.01 10.68
C LEU A 84 -7.57 17.43 10.44
N SER A 85 -6.51 17.87 11.14
CA SER A 85 -5.93 19.20 10.94
C SER A 85 -4.94 19.29 9.78
N ALA A 86 -4.41 18.17 9.30
CA ALA A 86 -3.46 18.13 8.18
C ALA A 86 -4.08 18.57 6.83
N ASP A 87 -3.24 19.08 5.92
CA ASP A 87 -3.66 19.40 4.56
C ASP A 87 -3.76 18.13 3.71
N ILE A 88 -4.99 17.77 3.33
CA ILE A 88 -5.26 16.60 2.50
C ILE A 88 -4.60 16.69 1.11
N LYS A 89 -4.43 17.89 0.55
CA LYS A 89 -3.85 18.04 -0.80
C LYS A 89 -2.39 17.63 -0.83
N GLU A 90 -1.63 17.91 0.22
CA GLU A 90 -0.23 17.48 0.30
C GLU A 90 -0.13 15.95 0.33
N PHE A 91 -0.94 15.30 1.16
CA PHE A 91 -1.01 13.84 1.23
C PHE A 91 -1.43 13.22 -0.11
N GLN A 92 -2.43 13.80 -0.78
CA GLN A 92 -2.88 13.33 -2.09
C GLN A 92 -1.76 13.43 -3.14
N ILE A 93 -1.04 14.56 -3.20
CA ILE A 93 0.05 14.76 -4.17
C ILE A 93 1.18 13.75 -3.94
N GLU A 94 1.64 13.61 -2.70
CA GLU A 94 2.75 12.71 -2.38
C GLU A 94 2.36 11.24 -2.55
N ASN A 95 1.18 10.84 -2.07
CA ASN A 95 0.73 9.46 -2.19
C ASN A 95 0.35 9.08 -3.63
N GLN A 96 -0.11 10.03 -4.46
CA GLN A 96 -0.27 9.78 -5.89
C GLN A 96 1.09 9.54 -6.57
N ARG A 97 2.13 10.26 -6.20
CA ARG A 97 3.49 10.00 -6.70
C ARG A 97 3.99 8.63 -6.23
N TRP A 98 3.77 8.31 -4.96
CA TRP A 98 4.12 7.01 -4.40
C TRP A 98 3.42 5.84 -5.12
N LEU A 99 2.14 5.95 -5.47
CA LEU A 99 1.44 4.93 -6.27
C LEU A 99 2.10 4.68 -7.63
N GLN A 100 2.80 5.68 -8.17
CA GLN A 100 3.52 5.58 -9.44
C GLN A 100 4.97 5.09 -9.29
N ASN A 101 5.49 4.94 -8.06
CA ASN A 101 6.83 4.41 -7.84
C ASN A 101 6.97 2.99 -8.37
N GLU A 102 8.17 2.66 -8.86
CA GLU A 102 8.46 1.37 -9.46
C GLU A 102 8.16 0.21 -8.50
N GLU A 103 8.58 0.31 -7.23
CA GLU A 103 8.36 -0.74 -6.23
C GLU A 103 6.88 -1.08 -6.05
N VAL A 104 6.03 -0.06 -5.95
CA VAL A 104 4.58 -0.22 -5.84
C VAL A 104 3.98 -0.73 -7.14
N ARG A 105 4.42 -0.22 -8.30
CA ARG A 105 3.94 -0.72 -9.59
C ARG A 105 4.31 -2.17 -9.86
N ARG A 106 5.43 -2.65 -9.33
CA ARG A 106 5.85 -4.06 -9.42
C ARG A 106 4.92 -5.00 -8.64
N THR A 107 4.19 -4.50 -7.63
CA THR A 107 3.18 -5.30 -6.90
C THR A 107 1.80 -5.29 -7.56
N SER A 108 1.60 -4.52 -8.63
CA SER A 108 0.39 -4.61 -9.46
C SER A 108 0.25 -6.00 -10.09
N PHE A 109 -0.96 -6.37 -10.48
CA PHE A 109 -1.24 -7.64 -11.15
C PHE A 109 -0.30 -7.88 -12.36
N ASP A 110 -0.17 -6.87 -13.23
CA ASP A 110 0.70 -6.92 -14.40
C ASP A 110 2.19 -7.01 -14.02
N GLY A 111 2.61 -6.28 -12.98
CA GLY A 111 3.98 -6.30 -12.48
C GLY A 111 4.39 -7.67 -11.92
N VAL A 112 3.48 -8.29 -11.18
CA VAL A 112 3.65 -9.66 -10.65
C VAL A 112 3.70 -10.66 -11.80
N TRP A 113 2.77 -10.60 -12.75
CA TRP A 113 2.74 -11.53 -13.88
C TRP A 113 3.97 -11.40 -14.78
N THR A 114 4.45 -10.18 -14.99
CA THR A 114 5.70 -9.90 -15.70
C THR A 114 6.89 -10.53 -14.99
N SER A 115 6.98 -10.37 -13.66
CA SER A 115 8.06 -10.95 -12.85
C SER A 115 8.04 -12.49 -12.90
N ILE A 116 6.85 -13.09 -12.80
CA ILE A 116 6.66 -14.53 -12.93
C ILE A 116 7.12 -15.02 -14.30
N GLY A 117 6.69 -14.35 -15.39
CA GLY A 117 7.10 -14.66 -16.75
C GLY A 117 8.62 -14.64 -16.94
N GLN A 118 9.29 -13.61 -16.41
CA GLN A 118 10.76 -13.49 -16.44
C GLN A 118 11.46 -14.63 -15.68
N ILE A 119 10.91 -15.05 -14.52
CA ILE A 119 11.43 -16.18 -13.75
C ILE A 119 11.30 -17.48 -14.55
N PHE A 120 10.15 -17.72 -15.19
CA PHE A 120 9.93 -18.89 -16.04
C PHE A 120 10.88 -18.91 -17.24
N GLU A 121 11.00 -17.79 -17.96
CA GLU A 121 11.89 -17.68 -19.11
C GLU A 121 13.35 -17.95 -18.71
N LYS A 122 13.82 -17.37 -17.60
CA LYS A 122 15.17 -17.61 -17.07
C LYS A 122 15.40 -19.08 -16.74
N LYS A 123 14.43 -19.75 -16.10
CA LYS A 123 14.51 -21.19 -15.78
C LYS A 123 14.49 -22.08 -17.02
N MET A 124 13.75 -21.71 -18.07
CA MET A 124 13.76 -22.47 -19.32
C MET A 124 15.08 -22.33 -20.06
N LYS A 125 15.62 -21.10 -20.17
CA LYS A 125 16.92 -20.85 -20.81
C LYS A 125 18.05 -21.59 -20.08
N SER A 126 18.05 -21.61 -18.74
CA SER A 126 19.08 -22.34 -17.97
C SER A 126 19.00 -23.86 -18.08
N ARG A 127 17.86 -24.42 -18.51
CA ARG A 127 17.68 -25.87 -18.74
C ARG A 127 18.02 -26.31 -20.18
N CYS A 128 18.02 -25.37 -21.13
CA CYS A 128 18.37 -25.63 -22.53
C CYS A 128 19.84 -25.34 -22.85
N SER A 129 20.62 -24.80 -21.92
CA SER A 129 22.09 -24.78 -22.04
C SER A 129 22.61 -26.23 -22.02
N PRO A 130 23.38 -26.69 -23.03
CA PRO A 130 23.94 -28.03 -23.02
C PRO A 130 24.81 -28.22 -21.78
N SER A 131 24.68 -29.37 -21.12
CA SER A 131 25.70 -29.89 -20.23
C SER A 131 26.94 -30.22 -21.07
N ASP A 132 28.05 -29.52 -20.79
CA ASP A 132 29.40 -29.88 -21.27
C ASP A 132 29.79 -31.29 -20.83
#